data_AF-A0A956BRD8-F1
#
_entry.id   AF-A0A956BRD8-F1
#
_cell.length_a   1.000
_cell.length_b   1.000
_cell.length_c   1.000
_cell.angle_alpha   90.00
_cell.angle_beta   90.00
_cell.angle_gamma   90.00
#
_symmetry.space_group_name_H-M   'P 1'
#
loop_
_entity.id
_entity.type
_entity.pdbx_description
1 polymer ?
#
loop_
_entity_poly.entity_id
_entity_poly.type
_entity_poly.pdbx_seq_one_letter_code
_entity_poly.pdbx_strand_id
1 'polypeptide(L)'
;MTPTQLLTAARRLLDEPSVETEGVWARTCAVLTRQALEQAVAVKLSQHVGSLERVNFRAQLLCVHGVTSDEQVAAKAYYVWAALSRALHHGGYELPPTAPALRGWLEVVEEVVAALA
;
A
#
# COMPACT_ATOMS: atom_id res chain seq x y z
N MET A 1 -11.44 2.68 -8.54
CA MET A 1 -10.04 2.75 -9.02
C MET A 1 -9.40 1.40 -8.81
N THR A 2 -8.60 0.93 -9.76
CA THR A 2 -7.81 -0.31 -9.64
C THR A 2 -6.54 -0.06 -8.82
N PRO A 3 -5.85 -1.11 -8.32
CA PRO A 3 -4.55 -0.97 -7.66
C PRO A 3 -3.55 -0.16 -8.49
N THR A 4 -3.43 -0.43 -9.79
CA THR A 4 -2.55 0.31 -10.70
C THR A 4 -2.93 1.78 -10.82
N GLN A 5 -4.22 2.11 -10.91
CA GLN A 5 -4.67 3.51 -10.95
C GLN A 5 -4.33 4.27 -9.67
N LEU A 6 -4.42 3.61 -8.51
CA LEU A 6 -4.03 4.18 -7.22
C LEU A 6 -2.52 4.44 -7.15
N LEU A 7 -1.70 3.50 -7.62
CA LEU A 7 -0.23 3.68 -7.67
C LEU A 7 0.18 4.81 -8.62
N THR A 8 -0.43 4.90 -9.80
CA THR A 8 -0.19 6.02 -10.73
C THR A 8 -0.54 7.36 -10.09
N ALA A 9 -1.66 7.44 -9.36
CA ALA A 9 -2.05 8.67 -8.66
C ALA A 9 -1.08 9.01 -7.50
N ALA A 10 -0.64 8.00 -6.73
CA ALA A 10 0.36 8.18 -5.68
C ALA A 10 1.71 8.68 -6.24
N ARG A 11 2.16 8.11 -7.36
CA ARG A 11 3.39 8.52 -8.06
C ARG A 11 3.32 9.97 -8.51
N ARG A 12 2.20 10.38 -9.12
CA ARG A 12 1.97 11.77 -9.52
C ARG A 12 2.05 12.75 -8.35
N LEU A 13 1.40 12.44 -7.22
CA LEU A 13 1.48 13.28 -6.02
C LEU A 13 2.91 13.42 -5.48
N LEU A 14 3.72 12.38 -5.64
CA LEU A 14 5.10 12.34 -5.15
C LEU A 14 6.07 13.09 -6.06
N ASP A 15 5.88 13.02 -7.37
CA ASP A 15 6.79 13.58 -8.37
C ASP A 15 6.40 15.01 -8.81
N GLU A 16 5.11 15.33 -8.77
CA GLU A 16 4.54 16.60 -9.24
C GLU A 16 3.56 17.20 -8.20
N PRO A 17 4.02 17.56 -6.99
CA PRO A 17 3.15 18.21 -6.01
C PRO A 17 2.64 19.56 -6.54
N SER A 18 1.33 19.73 -6.59
CA SER A 18 0.67 20.97 -7.02
C SER A 18 0.24 21.83 -5.83
N VAL A 19 -0.08 23.10 -6.10
CA VAL A 19 -0.67 24.03 -5.12
C VAL A 19 -1.94 23.45 -4.50
N GLU A 20 -2.76 22.71 -5.26
CA GLU A 20 -3.99 22.11 -4.72
C GLU A 20 -3.72 20.99 -3.70
N THR A 21 -2.51 20.43 -3.71
CA THR A 21 -2.09 19.33 -2.84
C THR A 21 -1.12 19.76 -1.75
N GLU A 22 -0.87 21.07 -1.64
CA GLU A 22 0.02 21.64 -0.64
C GLU A 22 -0.43 21.24 0.78
N GLY A 23 0.52 20.82 1.62
CA GLY A 23 0.26 20.37 2.98
C GLY A 23 -0.38 18.97 3.12
N VAL A 24 -0.95 18.40 2.05
CA VAL A 24 -1.63 17.09 2.09
C VAL A 24 -0.98 16.01 1.23
N TRP A 25 -0.17 16.37 0.23
CA TRP A 25 0.38 15.46 -0.77
C TRP A 25 1.01 14.19 -0.16
N ALA A 26 1.81 14.34 0.90
CA ALA A 26 2.55 13.24 1.51
C ALA A 26 1.62 12.19 2.13
N ARG A 27 0.60 12.66 2.87
CA ARG A 27 -0.38 11.77 3.51
C ARG A 27 -1.30 11.15 2.46
N THR A 28 -1.73 11.92 1.47
CA THR A 28 -2.53 11.41 0.36
C THR A 28 -1.77 10.34 -0.44
N CYS A 29 -0.48 10.56 -0.73
CA CYS A 29 0.39 9.56 -1.34
C CYS A 29 0.44 8.26 -0.52
N ALA A 30 0.65 8.35 0.80
CA ALA A 30 0.65 7.19 1.69
C ALA A 30 -0.70 6.45 1.71
N VAL A 31 -1.83 7.18 1.74
CA VAL A 31 -3.18 6.59 1.69
C VAL A 31 -3.39 5.81 0.40
N LEU A 32 -3.12 6.42 -0.75
CA LEU A 32 -3.32 5.79 -2.06
C LEU A 32 -2.43 4.55 -2.23
N THR A 33 -1.17 4.65 -1.78
CA THR A 33 -0.21 3.53 -1.81
C THR A 33 -0.70 2.37 -0.95
N ARG A 34 -1.19 2.65 0.27
CA ARG A 34 -1.74 1.62 1.16
C ARG A 34 -3.01 0.98 0.58
N GLN A 35 -3.90 1.78 -0.01
CA GLN A 35 -5.11 1.28 -0.63
C GLN A 35 -4.82 0.37 -1.84
N ALA A 36 -3.82 0.70 -2.65
CA ALA A 36 -3.41 -0.15 -3.77
C ALA A 36 -2.97 -1.55 -3.30
N LEU A 37 -2.14 -1.59 -2.25
CA LEU A 37 -1.72 -2.84 -1.62
C LEU A 37 -2.91 -3.63 -1.06
N GLU A 38 -3.79 -2.96 -0.30
CA GLU A 38 -4.93 -3.60 0.33
C GLU A 38 -5.88 -4.22 -0.70
N GLN A 39 -6.14 -3.52 -1.81
CA GLN A 39 -6.95 -4.04 -2.90
C GLN A 39 -6.28 -5.21 -3.62
N ALA A 40 -4.98 -5.14 -3.93
CA ALA A 40 -4.28 -6.22 -4.62
C ALA A 40 -4.26 -7.52 -3.81
N VAL A 41 -4.01 -7.43 -2.50
CA VAL A 41 -4.07 -8.58 -1.57
C VAL A 41 -5.48 -9.15 -1.52
N ALA A 42 -6.50 -8.30 -1.37
CA ALA A 42 -7.89 -8.77 -1.32
C ALA A 42 -8.30 -9.48 -2.62
N VAL A 43 -7.95 -8.92 -3.78
CA VAL A 43 -8.19 -9.54 -5.10
C VAL A 43 -7.50 -10.89 -5.19
N LYS A 44 -6.19 -10.97 -4.90
CA LYS A 44 -5.45 -12.23 -4.99
C LYS A 44 -6.01 -13.31 -4.08
N LEU A 45 -6.33 -12.96 -2.83
CA LEU A 45 -6.86 -13.92 -1.87
C LEU A 45 -8.26 -14.38 -2.27
N SER A 46 -9.14 -13.49 -2.77
CA SER A 46 -10.49 -13.88 -3.22
C SER A 46 -10.52 -14.90 -4.38
N GLN A 47 -9.41 -15.08 -5.09
CA GLN A 47 -9.26 -16.13 -6.11
C GLN A 47 -9.05 -17.52 -5.49
N HIS A 48 -8.62 -17.60 -4.22
CA HIS A 48 -8.19 -18.83 -3.55
C HIS A 48 -9.06 -19.19 -2.34
N VAL A 49 -9.48 -18.17 -1.59
CA VAL A 49 -10.33 -18.28 -0.41
C VAL A 49 -11.61 -17.50 -0.67
N GLY A 50 -12.71 -17.92 -0.04
CA GLY A 50 -14.01 -17.25 -0.16
C GLY A 50 -14.03 -15.83 0.41
N SER A 51 -15.19 -15.35 0.83
CA SER A 51 -15.34 -13.96 1.30
C SER A 51 -14.40 -13.60 2.46
N LEU A 52 -13.71 -12.46 2.32
CA LEU A 52 -12.76 -11.89 3.29
C LEU A 52 -13.31 -10.71 4.09
N GLU A 53 -14.58 -10.35 3.90
CA GLU A 53 -15.18 -9.10 4.41
C GLU A 53 -15.04 -8.89 5.92
N ARG A 54 -14.97 -9.99 6.69
CA ARG A 54 -14.84 -9.94 8.16
C ARG A 54 -13.43 -10.19 8.67
N VAL A 55 -12.48 -10.45 7.78
CA VAL A 55 -11.09 -10.76 8.14
C VAL A 55 -10.31 -9.45 8.18
N ASN A 56 -9.73 -9.14 9.34
CA ASN A 56 -8.87 -7.95 9.44
C ASN A 56 -7.67 -8.08 8.48
N PHE A 57 -7.20 -6.95 7.94
CA PHE A 57 -6.19 -6.98 6.88
C PHE A 57 -4.86 -7.61 7.31
N ARG A 58 -4.51 -7.50 8.60
CA ARG A 58 -3.29 -8.12 9.14
C ARG A 58 -3.34 -9.65 9.06
N ALA A 59 -4.52 -10.25 9.29
CA ALA A 59 -4.74 -11.67 9.11
C ALA A 59 -4.75 -12.06 7.62
N GLN A 60 -5.29 -11.22 6.73
CA GLN A 60 -5.20 -11.44 5.28
C GLN A 60 -3.75 -11.50 4.79
N LEU A 61 -2.86 -10.64 5.31
CA LEU A 61 -1.43 -10.68 4.99
C LEU A 61 -0.75 -12.01 5.34
N LEU A 62 -1.18 -12.70 6.41
CA LEU A 62 -0.65 -14.02 6.75
C LEU A 62 -1.01 -15.08 5.70
N CYS A 63 -2.18 -14.94 5.06
CA CYS A 63 -2.61 -15.85 4.00
C CYS A 63 -1.86 -15.66 2.68
N VAL A 64 -1.16 -14.52 2.49
CA VAL A 64 -0.42 -14.24 1.25
C VAL A 64 0.63 -15.33 0.98
N HIS A 65 1.33 -15.82 2.02
CA HIS A 65 2.30 -16.92 1.91
C HIS A 65 1.72 -18.18 1.26
N GLY A 66 0.42 -18.46 1.42
CA GLY A 66 -0.22 -19.65 0.87
C GLY A 66 -0.69 -19.50 -0.58
N VAL A 67 -0.69 -18.28 -1.12
CA VAL A 67 -1.23 -17.97 -2.46
C VAL A 67 -0.21 -17.34 -3.41
N THR A 68 1.05 -17.28 -2.99
CA THR A 68 2.18 -16.80 -3.79
C THR A 68 3.30 -17.83 -3.79
N SER A 69 4.02 -17.94 -4.91
CA SER A 69 5.21 -18.78 -5.02
C SER A 69 6.48 -18.06 -4.55
N ASP A 70 6.45 -16.73 -4.43
CA ASP A 70 7.57 -15.92 -3.98
C ASP A 70 7.42 -15.58 -2.49
N GLU A 71 8.21 -16.24 -1.65
CA GLU A 71 8.21 -16.06 -0.19
C GLU A 71 8.50 -14.62 0.24
N GLN A 72 9.23 -13.84 -0.57
CA GLN A 72 9.58 -12.46 -0.26
C GLN A 72 8.37 -11.53 -0.43
N VAL A 73 7.40 -11.86 -1.28
CA VAL A 73 6.23 -11.00 -1.54
C VAL A 73 5.42 -10.79 -0.26
N ALA A 74 5.16 -11.86 0.50
CA ALA A 74 4.39 -11.77 1.73
C ALA A 74 5.12 -10.94 2.81
N ALA A 75 6.43 -11.14 2.95
CA ALA A 75 7.26 -10.36 3.88
C ALA A 75 7.29 -8.87 3.50
N LYS A 76 7.49 -8.55 2.22
CA LYS A 76 7.45 -7.18 1.68
C LYS A 76 6.09 -6.52 1.89
N ALA A 77 5.01 -7.24 1.59
CA ALA A 77 3.63 -6.76 1.78
C ALA A 77 3.36 -6.39 3.24
N TYR A 78 3.75 -7.25 4.18
CA TYR A 78 3.60 -6.98 5.60
C TYR A 78 4.46 -5.79 6.06
N TYR A 79 5.73 -5.76 5.66
CA TYR A 79 6.66 -4.68 5.99
C TYR A 79 6.10 -3.31 5.57
N VAL A 80 5.73 -3.18 4.30
CA VAL A 80 5.31 -1.90 3.74
C VAL A 80 3.92 -1.50 4.23
N TRP A 81 3.00 -2.44 4.42
CA TRP A 81 1.70 -2.16 5.05
C TRP A 81 1.87 -1.63 6.46
N ALA A 82 2.77 -2.23 7.26
CA ALA A 82 3.03 -1.77 8.62
C ALA A 82 3.69 -0.38 8.64
N ALA A 83 4.62 -0.11 7.71
CA ALA A 83 5.26 1.21 7.58
C ALA A 83 4.24 2.31 7.21
N LEU A 84 3.43 2.07 6.18
CA LEU A 84 2.37 3.00 5.75
C LEU A 84 1.30 3.19 6.83
N SER A 85 0.91 2.11 7.52
CA SER A 85 -0.08 2.21 8.60
C SER A 85 0.42 3.06 9.76
N ARG A 86 1.69 2.91 10.17
CA ARG A 86 2.30 3.81 11.16
C ARG A 86 2.30 5.25 10.68
N ALA A 87 2.82 5.49 9.48
CA ALA A 87 2.87 6.82 8.86
C ALA A 87 1.52 7.56 8.81
N LEU A 88 0.41 6.83 8.76
CA LEU A 88 -0.95 7.38 8.75
C LEU A 88 -1.62 7.45 10.13
N HIS A 89 -1.12 6.74 11.14
CA HIS A 89 -1.74 6.67 12.46
C HIS A 89 -1.28 7.79 13.40
N HIS A 90 -0.14 8.42 13.12
CA HIS A 90 0.46 9.41 13.98
C HIS A 90 -0.23 10.79 13.87
N GLY A 91 -0.64 11.33 15.01
CA GLY A 91 -1.51 12.51 15.15
C GLY A 91 -0.90 13.83 14.67
N GLY A 92 -1.71 14.90 14.67
CA GLY A 92 -1.45 16.19 13.99
C GLY A 92 -0.17 16.96 14.35
N TYR A 93 0.64 16.49 15.31
CA TYR A 93 1.92 17.07 15.69
C TYR A 93 3.14 16.33 15.13
N GLU A 94 2.95 15.16 14.51
CA GLU A 94 4.05 14.45 13.85
C GLU A 94 4.27 14.94 12.41
N LEU A 95 5.55 14.96 12.02
CA LEU A 95 5.96 15.33 10.68
C LEU A 95 5.35 14.35 9.66
N PRO A 96 4.86 14.84 8.51
CA PRO A 96 4.40 13.96 7.45
C PRO A 96 5.55 13.08 6.93
N PRO A 97 5.24 11.94 6.30
CA PRO A 97 6.26 11.09 5.68
C PRO A 97 7.12 11.87 4.68
N THR A 98 8.43 11.61 4.68
CA THR A 98 9.35 12.27 3.76
C THR A 98 9.19 11.72 2.34
N ALA A 99 9.49 12.52 1.32
CA ALA A 99 9.43 12.08 -0.07
C ALA A 99 10.32 10.84 -0.34
N PRO A 100 11.56 10.73 0.17
CA PRO A 100 12.37 9.53 -0.01
C PRO A 100 11.76 8.27 0.63
N ALA A 101 11.17 8.40 1.83
CA ALA A 101 10.51 7.27 2.48
C ALA A 101 9.28 6.80 1.69
N LEU A 102 8.45 7.75 1.23
CA LEU A 102 7.28 7.46 0.39
C LEU A 102 7.68 6.80 -0.92
N ARG A 103 8.76 7.28 -1.56
CA ARG A 103 9.29 6.69 -2.80
C ARG A 103 9.66 5.23 -2.62
N GLY A 104 10.44 4.93 -1.57
CA GLY A 104 10.84 3.56 -1.26
C GLY A 104 9.66 2.65 -0.92
N TRP A 105 8.66 3.13 -0.17
CA TRP A 105 7.45 2.34 0.09
C TRP A 105 6.60 2.13 -1.16
N LEU A 106 6.47 3.15 -2.01
CA LEU A 106 5.73 3.07 -3.27
C LEU A 106 6.34 2.02 -4.20
N GLU A 107 7.67 2.03 -4.37
CA GLU A 107 8.40 1.04 -5.17
C GLU A 107 8.18 -0.38 -4.66
N VAL A 108 8.26 -0.60 -3.34
CA VAL A 108 7.97 -1.92 -2.75
C VAL A 108 6.52 -2.36 -2.99
N VAL A 109 5.55 -1.44 -2.93
CA VAL A 109 4.15 -1.78 -3.23
C VAL A 109 3.96 -2.08 -4.72
N GLU A 110 4.60 -1.34 -5.62
CA GLU A 110 4.57 -1.64 -7.05
C GLU A 110 5.09 -3.05 -7.34
N GLU A 111 6.22 -3.45 -6.74
CA GLU A 111 6.76 -4.80 -6.83
C GLU A 111 5.76 -5.86 -6.33
N VAL A 112 5.18 -5.64 -5.14
CA VAL A 112 4.22 -6.58 -4.53
C VAL A 112 2.95 -6.69 -5.38
N VAL A 113 2.41 -5.57 -5.85
CA VAL A 113 1.19 -5.55 -6.69
C VAL A 113 1.44 -6.27 -8.01
N ALA A 114 2.61 -6.07 -8.63
CA ALA A 114 2.98 -6.79 -9.85
C ALA A 114 3.10 -8.30 -9.62
N ALA A 115 3.64 -8.73 -8.48
CA ALA A 115 3.78 -10.15 -8.14
C ALA A 115 2.46 -10.83 -7.76
N LEU A 116 1.46 -10.06 -7.31
CA LEU A 116 0.14 -10.58 -6.93
C LEU A 116 -0.87 -10.63 -8.08
N ALA A 117 -0.64 -9.87 -9.17
CA ALA A 117 -1.46 -9.88 -10.38
C ALA A 117 -1.60 -11.29 -10.99
#